data_AF-A0A951PUM2-F1
#
_entry.id   AF-A0A951PUM2-F1
#
_cell.length_a   1.000
_cell.length_b   1.000
_cell.length_c   1.000
_cell.angle_alpha   90.00
_cell.angle_beta   90.00
_cell.angle_gamma   90.00
#
_symmetry.space_group_name_H-M   'P 1'
#
loop_
_entity.id
_entity.type
_entity.pdbx_description
1 polymer ?
#
loop_
_entity_poly.entity_id
_entity_poly.type
_entity_poly.pdbx_seq_one_letter_code
_entity_poly.pdbx_strand_id
1 'polypeptide(L)'
;MKNFFLGSLAVLLALSGTARASEPNLTSTEACQKGEPECVDLVIEEMERRYELLAELCDHDALFALTYLRTSETFLSTLDEIEYEDPASVVREDALFAEYYFRPYDAYHSGVGIVPPAWQIAFDTAQNRSVVGAGNLLLGFNAHIQRDLPFVLYELYLQGTPVSYSDHTRANQFLQQVDVTEELVQKFDPTLDDTDLPGEEDDQQTFQLIAGWREVAFLNFERLRDASTDSEREQVAAEIEGYSAAFAQGLQQQFSYPPGTDSSARDAYCQRCQEENHASVPEPHLGSGLLVVSGIWLLMNKFKPKRLL
;
A
#
# COMPACT_ATOMS: atom_id res chain seq x y z
N MET A 1 -42.86 -22.73 -50.28
CA MET A 1 -43.36 -21.34 -50.09
C MET A 1 -42.17 -20.47 -49.70
N LYS A 2 -41.91 -19.43 -50.49
CA LYS A 2 -40.90 -18.40 -50.24
C LYS A 2 -41.45 -17.42 -49.19
N ASN A 3 -40.57 -16.89 -48.32
CA ASN A 3 -40.46 -15.50 -47.83
C ASN A 3 -39.51 -15.51 -46.61
N PHE A 4 -38.27 -15.01 -46.73
CA PHE A 4 -37.87 -13.61 -46.53
C PHE A 4 -38.30 -13.01 -45.17
N PHE A 5 -37.34 -12.93 -44.24
CA PHE A 5 -37.18 -11.77 -43.34
C PHE A 5 -35.69 -11.52 -43.09
N LEU A 6 -35.27 -10.31 -43.40
CA LEU A 6 -33.94 -9.73 -43.16
C LEU A 6 -33.84 -9.17 -41.73
N GLY A 7 -32.60 -9.02 -41.26
CA GLY A 7 -32.17 -8.13 -40.17
C GLY A 7 -32.07 -8.86 -38.82
N SER A 8 -30.96 -8.86 -38.10
CA SER A 8 -29.94 -7.82 -37.96
C SER A 8 -28.57 -8.44 -37.68
N LEU A 9 -27.55 -7.90 -38.33
CA LEU A 9 -26.14 -8.19 -38.09
C LEU A 9 -25.74 -7.45 -36.80
N ALA A 10 -25.67 -8.15 -35.67
CA ALA A 10 -25.09 -7.59 -34.45
C ALA A 10 -23.56 -7.60 -34.61
N VAL A 11 -23.01 -6.42 -34.90
CA VAL A 11 -21.57 -6.16 -34.84
C VAL A 11 -21.17 -6.20 -33.38
N LEU A 12 -20.61 -7.32 -32.93
CA LEU A 12 -19.86 -7.39 -31.68
C LEU A 12 -18.57 -6.59 -31.88
N LEU A 13 -18.59 -5.34 -31.42
CA LEU A 13 -17.39 -4.55 -31.19
C LEU A 13 -16.53 -5.30 -30.16
N ALA A 14 -15.47 -5.94 -30.64
CA ALA A 14 -14.36 -6.34 -29.80
C ALA A 14 -13.75 -5.07 -29.21
N LEU A 15 -14.09 -4.78 -27.95
CA LEU A 15 -13.28 -3.88 -27.13
C LEU A 15 -11.95 -4.57 -26.92
N SER A 16 -11.00 -4.25 -27.80
CA SER A 16 -9.59 -4.53 -27.61
C SER A 16 -9.20 -3.86 -26.30
N GLY A 17 -9.09 -4.66 -25.24
CA GLY A 17 -8.39 -4.24 -24.02
C GLY A 17 -6.99 -3.85 -24.44
N THR A 18 -6.70 -2.56 -24.45
CA THR A 18 -5.33 -2.08 -24.46
C THR A 18 -4.71 -2.64 -23.19
N ALA A 19 -3.84 -3.63 -23.33
CA ALA A 19 -2.91 -4.00 -22.28
C ALA A 19 -2.26 -2.69 -21.83
N ARG A 20 -2.58 -2.26 -20.60
CA ARG A 20 -1.94 -1.12 -19.95
C ARG A 20 -0.44 -1.40 -20.08
N ALA A 21 0.32 -0.46 -20.65
CA ALA A 21 1.77 -0.56 -20.64
C ALA A 21 2.18 -0.88 -19.19
N SER A 22 3.03 -1.89 -18.99
CA SER A 22 3.53 -2.26 -17.66
C SER A 22 3.99 -0.98 -16.97
N GLU A 23 3.30 -0.60 -15.88
CA GLU A 23 3.68 0.59 -15.12
C GLU A 23 5.16 0.44 -14.75
N PRO A 24 5.97 1.51 -14.88
CA PRO A 24 7.40 1.41 -14.66
C PRO A 24 7.65 0.91 -13.23
N ASN A 25 8.38 -0.20 -13.11
CA ASN A 25 8.81 -0.75 -11.82
C ASN A 25 9.58 0.34 -11.06
N LEU A 26 9.15 0.67 -9.83
CA LEU A 26 9.70 1.76 -9.02
C LEU A 26 11.20 1.63 -8.82
N THR A 27 11.69 0.40 -8.59
CA THR A 27 13.12 0.11 -8.37
C THR A 27 13.98 0.34 -9.63
N SER A 28 13.36 0.51 -10.80
CA SER A 28 14.07 0.83 -12.05
C SER A 28 14.34 2.33 -12.23
N THR A 29 13.75 3.20 -11.40
CA THR A 29 13.99 4.64 -11.46
C THR A 29 15.37 5.02 -10.92
N GLU A 30 15.94 6.12 -11.42
CA GLU A 30 17.28 6.55 -11.03
C GLU A 30 17.36 6.91 -9.54
N ALA A 31 16.34 7.61 -9.02
CA ALA A 31 16.25 7.98 -7.60
C ALA A 31 16.26 6.73 -6.71
N CYS A 32 15.46 5.72 -7.05
CA CYS A 32 15.41 4.47 -6.28
C CYS A 32 16.69 3.65 -6.38
N GLN A 33 17.34 3.58 -7.55
CA GLN A 33 18.64 2.91 -7.66
C GLN A 33 19.73 3.58 -6.81
N LYS A 34 19.66 4.91 -6.66
CA LYS A 34 20.60 5.67 -5.83
C LYS A 34 20.23 5.70 -4.35
N GLY A 35 18.99 5.38 -3.99
CA GLY A 35 18.49 5.52 -2.62
C GLY A 35 18.30 6.98 -2.23
N GLU A 36 17.87 7.82 -3.17
CA GLU A 36 17.58 9.24 -2.93
C GLU A 36 16.15 9.40 -2.35
N PRO A 37 15.91 10.35 -1.41
CA PRO A 37 14.59 10.53 -0.78
C PRO A 37 13.42 10.69 -1.75
N GLU A 38 13.66 11.24 -2.94
CA GLU A 38 12.67 11.34 -4.03
C GLU A 38 12.11 9.97 -4.46
N CYS A 39 12.81 8.88 -4.16
CA CYS A 39 12.27 7.54 -4.34
C CYS A 39 11.10 7.23 -3.40
N VAL A 40 11.17 7.69 -2.14
CA VAL A 40 10.10 7.49 -1.17
C VAL A 40 8.85 8.29 -1.57
N ASP A 41 9.03 9.49 -2.15
CA ASP A 41 7.93 10.24 -2.76
C ASP A 41 7.20 9.40 -3.83
N LEU A 42 7.94 8.69 -4.70
CA LEU A 42 7.34 7.81 -5.71
C LEU A 42 6.58 6.62 -5.11
N VAL A 43 7.07 6.08 -3.98
CA VAL A 43 6.36 5.02 -3.24
C VAL A 43 5.06 5.57 -2.66
N ILE A 44 5.09 6.77 -2.05
CA ILE A 44 3.91 7.45 -1.50
C ILE A 44 2.88 7.73 -2.59
N GLU A 45 3.30 8.26 -3.75
CA GLU A 45 2.41 8.53 -4.89
C GLU A 45 1.71 7.25 -5.38
N GLU A 46 2.44 6.14 -5.49
CA GLU A 46 1.86 4.86 -5.92
C GLU A 46 0.96 4.24 -4.84
N MET A 47 1.32 4.36 -3.56
CA MET A 47 0.49 3.94 -2.44
C MET A 47 -0.82 4.73 -2.37
N GLU A 48 -0.77 6.05 -2.54
CA GLU A 48 -1.96 6.92 -2.57
C GLU A 48 -2.90 6.48 -3.70
N ARG A 49 -2.37 6.30 -4.92
CA ARG A 49 -3.16 5.83 -6.08
C ARG A 49 -3.85 4.49 -5.82
N ARG A 50 -3.17 3.54 -5.17
CA ARG A 50 -3.72 2.21 -4.84
C ARG A 50 -4.77 2.31 -3.74
N TYR A 51 -4.47 3.06 -2.70
CA TYR A 51 -5.35 3.26 -1.55
C TYR A 51 -6.65 3.97 -1.94
N GLU A 52 -6.62 5.02 -2.76
CA GLU A 52 -7.80 5.80 -3.14
C GLU A 52 -8.90 4.91 -3.76
N LEU A 53 -8.51 3.99 -4.67
CA LEU A 53 -9.44 3.06 -5.28
C LEU A 53 -10.05 2.09 -4.26
N LEU A 54 -9.23 1.54 -3.35
CA LEU A 54 -9.69 0.64 -2.30
C LEU A 54 -10.65 1.36 -1.33
N ALA A 55 -10.33 2.61 -1.00
CA ALA A 55 -11.14 3.45 -0.12
C ALA A 55 -12.50 3.76 -0.73
N GLU A 56 -12.56 4.15 -2.00
CA GLU A 56 -13.81 4.42 -2.73
C GLU A 56 -14.73 3.18 -2.75
N LEU A 57 -14.15 2.00 -2.90
CA LEU A 57 -14.88 0.73 -2.97
C LEU A 57 -15.22 0.14 -1.60
N CYS A 58 -14.79 0.77 -0.50
CA CYS A 58 -14.84 0.17 0.84
C CYS A 58 -14.30 -1.27 0.83
N ASP A 59 -13.19 -1.45 0.12
CA ASP A 59 -12.50 -2.73 0.05
C ASP A 59 -11.82 -3.01 1.41
N HIS A 60 -11.81 -4.28 1.80
CA HIS A 60 -11.25 -4.66 3.10
C HIS A 60 -9.71 -4.57 3.12
N ASP A 61 -9.06 -4.58 1.94
CA ASP A 61 -7.63 -4.31 1.78
C ASP A 61 -7.27 -2.83 2.03
N ALA A 62 -8.25 -1.91 2.01
CA ALA A 62 -8.01 -0.47 2.21
C ALA A 62 -7.35 -0.16 3.56
N LEU A 63 -7.61 -0.98 4.58
CA LEU A 63 -7.01 -0.82 5.90
C LEU A 63 -5.49 -0.95 5.85
N PHE A 64 -4.97 -2.05 5.29
CA PHE A 64 -3.53 -2.25 5.17
C PHE A 64 -2.91 -1.21 4.22
N ALA A 65 -3.57 -0.92 3.10
CA ALA A 65 -3.07 0.06 2.15
C ALA A 65 -2.92 1.47 2.77
N LEU A 66 -3.91 1.92 3.56
CA LEU A 66 -3.82 3.20 4.27
C LEU A 66 -2.71 3.18 5.32
N THR A 67 -2.63 2.13 6.13
CA THR A 67 -1.56 2.04 7.13
C THR A 67 -0.19 2.06 6.47
N TYR A 68 -0.01 1.37 5.34
CA TYR A 68 1.25 1.37 4.63
C TYR A 68 1.56 2.75 4.03
N LEU A 69 0.57 3.44 3.45
CA LEU A 69 0.72 4.82 2.98
C LEU A 69 1.21 5.75 4.11
N ARG A 70 0.54 5.75 5.27
CA ARG A 70 0.96 6.55 6.44
C ARG A 70 2.33 6.13 6.98
N THR A 71 2.68 4.86 6.87
CA THR A 71 4.02 4.35 7.22
C THR A 71 5.09 4.95 6.33
N SER A 72 4.88 4.98 5.00
CA SER A 72 5.82 5.57 4.04
C SER A 72 5.94 7.09 4.19
N GLU A 73 4.84 7.79 4.46
CA GLU A 73 4.86 9.23 4.78
C GLU A 73 5.64 9.53 6.06
N THR A 74 5.46 8.71 7.10
CA THR A 74 6.22 8.83 8.36
C THR A 74 7.69 8.51 8.17
N PHE A 75 8.00 7.52 7.33
CA PHE A 75 9.39 7.20 6.96
C PHE A 75 10.06 8.41 6.29
N LEU A 76 9.42 8.99 5.28
CA LEU A 76 9.95 10.17 4.59
C LEU A 76 10.16 11.35 5.55
N SER A 77 9.19 11.63 6.42
CA SER A 77 9.27 12.79 7.34
C SER A 77 10.34 12.65 8.41
N THR A 78 10.75 11.43 8.74
CA THR A 78 11.75 11.13 9.78
C THR A 78 13.10 10.68 9.23
N LEU A 79 13.24 10.54 7.90
CA LEU A 79 14.45 10.01 7.25
C LEU A 79 15.72 10.79 7.63
N ASP A 80 15.62 12.11 7.72
CA ASP A 80 16.74 13.00 8.11
C ASP A 80 16.95 13.09 9.64
N GLU A 81 15.99 12.62 10.44
CA GLU A 81 16.03 12.67 11.91
C GLU A 81 16.67 11.41 12.49
N ILE A 82 16.46 10.26 11.86
CA ILE A 82 17.04 8.98 12.28
C ILE A 82 18.46 8.87 11.76
N GLU A 83 19.42 8.65 12.67
CA GLU A 83 20.83 8.53 12.33
C GLU A 83 21.16 7.16 11.71
N TYR A 84 20.71 6.88 10.49
CA TYR A 84 21.09 5.67 9.74
C TYR A 84 22.60 5.67 9.37
N GLU A 85 23.24 4.50 9.32
CA GLU A 85 24.64 4.35 8.85
C GLU A 85 24.70 4.52 7.33
N ASP A 86 23.72 3.98 6.62
CA ASP A 86 23.53 4.13 5.18
C ASP A 86 22.04 4.43 4.86
N PRO A 87 21.61 5.71 4.92
CA PRO A 87 20.25 6.10 4.57
C PRO A 87 19.82 5.63 3.17
N ALA A 88 20.75 5.59 2.22
CA ALA A 88 20.44 5.17 0.85
C ALA A 88 20.12 3.67 0.78
N SER A 89 20.67 2.84 1.67
CA SER A 89 20.30 1.42 1.76
C SER A 89 18.84 1.24 2.23
N VAL A 90 18.40 2.05 3.21
CA VAL A 90 17.04 1.99 3.76
C VAL A 90 16.00 2.54 2.78
N VAL A 91 16.35 3.57 2.00
CA VAL A 91 15.48 4.05 0.90
C VAL A 91 15.33 3.00 -0.21
N ARG A 92 16.40 2.26 -0.54
CA ARG A 92 16.29 1.13 -1.48
C ARG A 92 15.43 0.00 -0.93
N GLU A 93 15.52 -0.25 0.38
CA GLU A 93 14.65 -1.19 1.08
C GLU A 93 13.19 -0.79 0.96
N ASP A 94 12.82 0.45 1.29
CA ASP A 94 11.45 0.96 1.16
C ASP A 94 10.87 0.71 -0.24
N ALA A 95 11.61 1.11 -1.27
CA ALA A 95 11.18 0.95 -2.67
C ALA A 95 11.01 -0.51 -3.09
N LEU A 96 11.98 -1.37 -2.76
CA LEU A 96 11.89 -2.79 -3.08
C LEU A 96 10.80 -3.46 -2.26
N PHE A 97 10.62 -3.08 -1.00
CA PHE A 97 9.59 -3.61 -0.13
C PHE A 97 8.19 -3.28 -0.66
N ALA A 98 7.97 -2.04 -1.13
CA ALA A 98 6.74 -1.64 -1.80
C ALA A 98 6.43 -2.50 -3.02
N GLU A 99 7.42 -2.74 -3.87
CA GLU A 99 7.32 -3.64 -5.02
C GLU A 99 6.98 -5.10 -4.64
N TYR A 100 7.42 -5.57 -3.47
CA TYR A 100 7.06 -6.88 -2.93
C TYR A 100 5.58 -6.97 -2.52
N TYR A 101 4.91 -5.85 -2.22
CA TYR A 101 3.46 -5.77 -2.05
C TYR A 101 2.72 -5.53 -3.37
N PHE A 102 3.22 -4.64 -4.23
CA PHE A 102 2.56 -4.27 -5.50
C PHE A 102 2.42 -5.45 -6.46
N ARG A 103 3.47 -6.24 -6.63
CA ARG A 103 3.44 -7.40 -7.53
C ARG A 103 2.37 -8.44 -7.16
N PRO A 104 2.29 -8.94 -5.92
CA PRO A 104 1.24 -9.90 -5.57
C PRO A 104 -0.15 -9.27 -5.56
N TYR A 105 -0.30 -8.00 -5.18
CA TYR A 105 -1.58 -7.29 -5.29
C TYR A 105 -2.06 -7.24 -6.75
N ASP A 106 -1.19 -6.82 -7.67
CA ASP A 106 -1.52 -6.75 -9.11
C ASP A 106 -1.78 -8.13 -9.70
N ALA A 107 -1.00 -9.13 -9.29
CA ALA A 107 -1.18 -10.51 -9.73
C ALA A 107 -2.53 -11.10 -9.26
N TYR A 108 -2.93 -10.81 -8.02
CA TYR A 108 -4.21 -11.24 -7.47
C TYR A 108 -5.38 -10.60 -8.23
N HIS A 109 -5.37 -9.28 -8.38
CA HIS A 109 -6.48 -8.52 -8.98
C HIS A 109 -6.58 -8.68 -10.50
N SER A 110 -5.47 -8.91 -11.20
CA SER A 110 -5.48 -9.22 -12.63
C SER A 110 -5.72 -10.70 -12.94
N GLY A 111 -5.55 -11.59 -11.96
CA GLY A 111 -5.55 -13.04 -12.15
C GLY A 111 -4.33 -13.56 -12.93
N VAL A 112 -3.27 -12.75 -13.08
CA VAL A 112 -2.06 -13.08 -13.85
C VAL A 112 -0.82 -12.85 -13.01
N GLY A 113 -0.08 -13.92 -12.73
CA GLY A 113 1.18 -13.85 -11.99
C GLY A 113 1.21 -14.86 -10.85
N ILE A 114 2.12 -14.65 -9.91
CA ILE A 114 2.27 -15.49 -8.72
C ILE A 114 1.89 -14.64 -7.51
N VAL A 115 0.94 -15.15 -6.72
CA VAL A 115 0.59 -14.59 -5.42
C VAL A 115 1.19 -15.50 -4.34
N PRO A 116 2.11 -15.02 -3.49
CA PRO A 116 2.65 -15.80 -2.40
C PRO A 116 1.55 -16.25 -1.44
N PRO A 117 1.63 -17.45 -0.82
CA PRO A 117 0.54 -18.00 -0.02
C PRO A 117 0.04 -17.09 1.11
N ALA A 118 0.92 -16.38 1.81
CA ALA A 118 0.50 -15.44 2.86
C ALA A 118 -0.33 -14.27 2.29
N TRP A 119 0.08 -13.70 1.16
CA TRP A 119 -0.66 -12.66 0.44
C TRP A 119 -1.98 -13.19 -0.13
N GLN A 120 -1.98 -14.42 -0.69
CA GLN A 120 -3.20 -15.06 -1.19
C GLN A 120 -4.25 -15.17 -0.08
N ILE A 121 -3.85 -15.59 1.12
CA ILE A 121 -4.76 -15.69 2.27
C ILE A 121 -5.27 -14.30 2.68
N ALA A 122 -4.41 -13.29 2.71
CA ALA A 122 -4.81 -11.92 3.05
C ALA A 122 -5.86 -11.39 2.06
N PHE A 123 -5.57 -11.44 0.76
CA PHE A 123 -6.47 -10.95 -0.28
C PHE A 123 -7.77 -11.76 -0.39
N ASP A 124 -7.70 -13.10 -0.27
CA ASP A 124 -8.91 -13.93 -0.22
C ASP A 124 -9.77 -13.59 1.00
N THR A 125 -9.14 -13.27 2.13
CA THR A 125 -9.86 -12.89 3.35
C THR A 125 -10.57 -11.54 3.21
N ALA A 126 -9.88 -10.55 2.62
CA ALA A 126 -10.45 -9.25 2.32
C ALA A 126 -11.59 -9.37 1.29
N GLN A 127 -11.37 -10.07 0.18
CA GLN A 127 -12.37 -10.27 -0.87
C GLN A 127 -13.61 -11.02 -0.35
N ASN A 128 -13.43 -12.04 0.50
CA ASN A 128 -14.52 -12.77 1.12
C ASN A 128 -15.13 -12.04 2.34
N ARG A 129 -14.56 -10.89 2.73
CA ARG A 129 -14.98 -10.06 3.87
C ARG A 129 -15.14 -10.89 5.15
N SER A 130 -14.25 -11.85 5.37
CA SER A 130 -14.46 -12.94 6.33
C SER A 130 -13.94 -12.67 7.74
N VAL A 131 -13.26 -11.53 7.97
CA VAL A 131 -12.68 -11.14 9.26
C VAL A 131 -12.97 -9.67 9.58
N VAL A 132 -12.91 -9.34 10.88
CA VAL A 132 -12.99 -7.96 11.38
C VAL A 132 -11.81 -7.10 10.89
N GLY A 133 -11.90 -5.77 10.99
CA GLY A 133 -10.88 -4.86 10.46
C GLY A 133 -9.46 -5.16 10.96
N ALA A 134 -9.29 -5.37 12.27
CA ALA A 134 -8.00 -5.73 12.86
C ALA A 134 -7.38 -7.00 12.24
N GLY A 135 -8.21 -7.97 11.85
CA GLY A 135 -7.76 -9.17 11.16
C GLY A 135 -7.17 -8.88 9.78
N ASN A 136 -7.77 -7.96 9.01
CA ASN A 136 -7.25 -7.55 7.70
C ASN A 136 -5.89 -6.86 7.84
N LEU A 137 -5.73 -5.96 8.82
CA LEU A 137 -4.45 -5.30 9.11
C LEU A 137 -3.35 -6.31 9.44
N LEU A 138 -3.61 -7.22 10.40
CA LEU A 138 -2.61 -8.19 10.85
C LEU A 138 -2.24 -9.20 9.76
N LEU A 139 -3.18 -9.57 8.89
CA LEU A 139 -2.91 -10.42 7.73
C LEU A 139 -1.97 -9.73 6.73
N GLY A 140 -2.20 -8.45 6.44
CA GLY A 140 -1.32 -7.62 5.61
C GLY A 140 0.07 -7.47 6.24
N PHE A 141 0.14 -7.13 7.53
CA PHE A 141 1.42 -7.04 8.25
C PHE A 141 2.17 -8.37 8.28
N ASN A 142 1.48 -9.50 8.42
CA ASN A 142 2.11 -10.81 8.39
C ASN A 142 2.72 -11.10 7.02
N ALA A 143 1.99 -10.87 5.94
CA ALA A 143 2.50 -11.09 4.58
C ALA A 143 3.65 -10.13 4.25
N HIS A 144 3.53 -8.85 4.61
CA HIS A 144 4.56 -7.88 4.33
C HIS A 144 5.80 -8.08 5.21
N ILE A 145 5.66 -8.18 6.54
CA ILE A 145 6.82 -8.27 7.43
C ILE A 145 7.41 -9.69 7.45
N GLN A 146 6.61 -10.71 7.74
CA GLN A 146 7.17 -12.04 7.99
C GLN A 146 7.55 -12.78 6.71
N ARG A 147 6.86 -12.48 5.59
CA ARG A 147 7.15 -13.09 4.28
C ARG A 147 8.03 -12.21 3.42
N ASP A 148 7.66 -10.95 3.14
CA ASP A 148 8.38 -10.16 2.12
C ASP A 148 9.76 -9.68 2.61
N LEU A 149 9.85 -9.16 3.85
CA LEU A 149 11.07 -8.53 4.35
C LEU A 149 12.34 -9.41 4.28
N PRO A 150 12.33 -10.70 4.65
CA PRO A 150 13.49 -11.58 4.47
C PRO A 150 13.99 -11.64 3.02
N PHE A 151 13.06 -11.66 2.05
CA PHE A 151 13.40 -11.74 0.63
C PHE A 151 13.88 -10.40 0.09
N VAL A 152 13.31 -9.28 0.54
CA VAL A 152 13.77 -7.92 0.22
C VAL A 152 15.22 -7.72 0.67
N LEU A 153 15.51 -8.02 1.93
CA LEU A 153 16.87 -7.90 2.49
C LEU A 153 17.86 -8.82 1.76
N TYR A 154 17.44 -10.04 1.41
CA TYR A 154 18.26 -10.98 0.66
C TYR A 154 18.54 -10.50 -0.78
N GLU A 155 17.55 -9.92 -1.45
CA GLU A 155 17.69 -9.38 -2.80
C GLU A 155 18.62 -8.16 -2.82
N LEU A 156 18.48 -7.23 -1.88
CA LEU A 156 19.40 -6.10 -1.73
C LEU A 156 20.84 -6.55 -1.43
N TYR A 157 21.00 -7.58 -0.60
CA TYR A 157 22.30 -8.19 -0.35
C TYR A 157 22.94 -8.72 -1.65
N LEU A 158 22.18 -9.43 -2.49
CA LEU A 158 22.66 -9.92 -3.79
C LEU A 158 23.01 -8.80 -4.77
N GLN A 159 22.32 -7.66 -4.68
CA GLN A 159 22.59 -6.46 -5.47
C GLN A 159 23.83 -5.68 -4.97
N GLY A 160 24.41 -6.07 -3.83
CA GLY A 160 25.57 -5.40 -3.24
C GLY A 160 25.25 -4.13 -2.47
N THR A 161 23.97 -3.92 -2.12
CA THR A 161 23.47 -2.79 -1.32
C THR A 161 22.72 -3.30 -0.08
N PRO A 162 23.36 -4.11 0.79
CA PRO A 162 22.68 -4.70 1.94
C PRO A 162 22.29 -3.63 2.97
N VAL A 163 21.18 -3.88 3.66
CA VAL A 163 20.82 -3.13 4.87
C VAL A 163 21.51 -3.76 6.07
N SER A 164 22.13 -2.94 6.92
CA SER A 164 22.78 -3.43 8.14
C SER A 164 21.76 -3.79 9.21
N TYR A 165 22.11 -4.68 10.15
CA TYR A 165 21.25 -4.93 11.32
C TYR A 165 21.02 -3.66 12.15
N SER A 166 22.02 -2.77 12.22
CA SER A 166 21.95 -1.47 12.89
C SER A 166 20.84 -0.61 12.27
N ASP A 167 20.81 -0.48 10.94
CA ASP A 167 19.81 0.34 10.26
C ASP A 167 18.43 -0.33 10.21
N HIS A 168 18.38 -1.65 10.04
CA HIS A 168 17.16 -2.44 10.19
C HIS A 168 16.51 -2.20 11.55
N THR A 169 17.29 -2.19 12.64
CA THR A 169 16.75 -1.96 13.98
C THR A 169 16.47 -0.48 14.26
N ARG A 170 17.20 0.47 13.65
CA ARG A 170 16.88 1.90 13.73
C ARG A 170 15.56 2.28 13.07
N ALA A 171 15.15 1.58 12.02
CA ALA A 171 13.82 1.76 11.40
C ALA A 171 12.67 1.61 12.41
N ASN A 172 12.85 0.83 13.49
CA ASN A 172 11.87 0.74 14.58
C ASN A 172 11.58 2.10 15.26
N GLN A 173 12.45 3.10 15.12
CA GLN A 173 12.25 4.43 15.68
C GLN A 173 11.17 5.23 14.95
N PHE A 174 11.09 5.16 13.60
CA PHE A 174 9.98 5.81 12.89
C PHE A 174 8.71 4.97 12.96
N LEU A 175 8.82 3.64 12.97
CA LEU A 175 7.65 2.76 13.05
C LEU A 175 6.87 2.97 14.36
N GLN A 176 7.53 3.36 15.46
CA GLN A 176 6.87 3.76 16.71
C GLN A 176 6.09 5.07 16.62
N GLN A 177 6.33 5.87 15.59
CA GLN A 177 5.69 7.17 15.38
C GLN A 177 4.50 7.08 14.41
N VAL A 178 4.28 5.92 13.79
CA VAL A 178 3.13 5.70 12.90
C VAL A 178 1.88 5.55 13.75
N ASP A 179 1.01 6.55 13.70
CA ASP A 179 -0.33 6.51 14.28
C ASP A 179 -1.36 6.69 13.15
N VAL A 180 -2.19 5.67 12.97
CA VAL A 180 -3.21 5.59 11.92
C VAL A 180 -4.57 5.18 12.49
N THR A 181 -4.66 4.87 13.78
CA THR A 181 -5.85 4.23 14.35
C THR A 181 -7.07 5.12 14.26
N GLU A 182 -6.96 6.40 14.62
CA GLU A 182 -8.06 7.36 14.51
C GLU A 182 -8.56 7.48 13.05
N GLU A 183 -7.64 7.51 12.08
CA GLU A 183 -8.01 7.63 10.67
C GLU A 183 -8.71 6.36 10.15
N LEU A 184 -8.23 5.17 10.54
CA LEU A 184 -8.86 3.91 10.17
C LEU A 184 -10.26 3.76 10.80
N VAL A 185 -10.41 4.15 12.05
CA VAL A 185 -11.69 4.17 12.78
C VAL A 185 -12.69 5.06 12.06
N GLN A 186 -12.31 6.30 11.75
CA GLN A 186 -13.18 7.28 11.12
C GLN A 186 -13.57 6.89 9.69
N LYS A 187 -12.68 6.25 8.94
CA LYS A 187 -12.92 5.94 7.53
C LYS A 187 -13.57 4.59 7.29
N PHE A 188 -13.24 3.57 8.08
CA PHE A 188 -13.49 2.18 7.69
C PHE A 188 -14.23 1.34 8.71
N ASP A 189 -13.81 1.35 9.98
CA ASP A 189 -14.31 0.39 10.96
C ASP A 189 -14.22 0.95 12.38
N PRO A 190 -15.34 1.33 13.01
CA PRO A 190 -15.32 1.89 14.35
C PRO A 190 -14.96 0.88 15.43
N THR A 191 -15.01 -0.42 15.14
CA THR A 191 -14.60 -1.47 16.10
C THR A 191 -13.08 -1.58 16.24
N LEU A 192 -12.33 -0.85 15.41
CA LEU A 192 -10.88 -0.73 15.53
C LEU A 192 -10.47 -0.04 16.84
N ASP A 193 -11.32 0.83 17.39
CA ASP A 193 -11.17 1.45 18.72
C ASP A 193 -11.43 0.45 19.88
N ASP A 194 -12.22 -0.60 19.63
CA ASP A 194 -12.46 -1.69 20.59
C ASP A 194 -11.33 -2.74 20.59
N THR A 195 -10.33 -2.58 19.72
CA THR A 195 -9.19 -3.47 19.56
C THR A 195 -7.90 -2.71 19.79
N ASP A 196 -6.95 -3.29 20.52
CA ASP A 196 -5.63 -2.68 20.79
C ASP A 196 -4.78 -2.57 19.50
N LEU A 197 -5.12 -1.62 18.63
CA LEU A 197 -4.38 -1.25 17.43
C LEU A 197 -3.31 -0.21 17.77
N PRO A 198 -2.28 -0.03 16.91
CA PRO A 198 -1.23 0.95 17.16
C PRO A 198 -1.78 2.40 17.12
N GLY A 199 -1.78 3.11 18.25
CA GLY A 199 -2.11 4.53 18.40
C GLY A 199 -2.52 5.02 19.81
N GLU A 200 -2.74 4.16 20.83
CA GLU A 200 -3.10 4.57 22.20
C GLU A 200 -2.18 3.98 23.31
N GLU A 201 -2.26 4.45 24.57
CA GLU A 201 -1.30 4.11 25.65
C GLU A 201 -1.03 2.58 25.92
N ASP A 202 -1.83 1.64 25.37
CA ASP A 202 -1.58 0.17 25.38
C ASP A 202 -0.62 -0.32 24.23
N ASP A 203 -0.13 0.61 23.41
CA ASP A 203 0.63 0.43 22.15
C ASP A 203 1.96 -0.29 22.24
N GLN A 204 2.62 -0.28 23.40
CA GLN A 204 3.94 -0.89 23.49
C GLN A 204 3.87 -2.37 23.14
N GLN A 205 2.79 -3.07 23.49
CA GLN A 205 2.65 -4.50 23.24
C GLN A 205 2.47 -4.80 21.75
N THR A 206 1.64 -4.02 21.04
CA THR A 206 1.42 -4.17 19.59
C THR A 206 2.67 -3.79 18.81
N PHE A 207 3.36 -2.72 19.20
CA PHE A 207 4.66 -2.39 18.61
C PHE A 207 5.71 -3.49 18.88
N GLN A 208 5.76 -4.07 20.09
CA GLN A 208 6.66 -5.20 20.39
C GLN A 208 6.38 -6.42 19.49
N LEU A 209 5.12 -6.66 19.11
CA LEU A 209 4.77 -7.72 18.16
C LEU A 209 5.39 -7.46 16.78
N ILE A 210 5.18 -6.26 16.23
CA ILE A 210 5.73 -5.83 14.93
C ILE A 210 7.26 -5.89 14.96
N ALA A 211 7.90 -5.33 16.00
CA ALA A 211 9.34 -5.37 16.16
C ALA A 211 9.87 -6.81 16.26
N GLY A 212 9.15 -7.70 16.96
CA GLY A 212 9.47 -9.12 17.03
C GLY A 212 9.37 -9.83 15.68
N TRP A 213 8.37 -9.52 14.86
CA TRP A 213 8.25 -10.05 13.49
C TRP A 213 9.39 -9.56 12.60
N ARG A 214 9.79 -8.29 12.71
CA ARG A 214 10.94 -7.73 11.99
C ARG A 214 12.25 -8.40 12.41
N GLU A 215 12.41 -8.75 13.67
CA GLU A 215 13.58 -9.51 14.16
C GLU A 215 13.63 -10.91 13.53
N VAL A 216 12.52 -11.65 13.57
CA VAL A 216 12.42 -12.97 12.92
C VAL A 216 12.69 -12.86 11.41
N ALA A 217 12.20 -11.80 10.77
CA ALA A 217 12.43 -11.57 9.36
C ALA A 217 13.92 -11.36 9.03
N PHE A 218 14.64 -10.58 9.85
CA PHE A 218 16.08 -10.39 9.68
C PHE A 218 16.85 -11.70 9.87
N LEU A 219 16.51 -12.49 10.89
CA LEU A 219 17.11 -13.82 11.09
C LEU A 219 16.85 -14.74 9.89
N ASN A 220 15.66 -14.69 9.29
CA ASN A 220 15.35 -15.44 8.07
C ASN A 220 16.16 -14.95 6.85
N PHE A 221 16.40 -13.64 6.73
CA PHE A 221 17.35 -13.10 5.76
C PHE A 221 18.76 -13.68 5.99
N GLU A 222 19.26 -13.75 7.22
CA GLU A 222 20.58 -14.32 7.50
C GLU A 222 20.64 -15.80 7.13
N ARG A 223 19.58 -16.57 7.40
CA ARG A 223 19.44 -17.95 6.95
C ARG A 223 19.48 -18.06 5.43
N LEU A 224 18.78 -17.17 4.73
CA LEU A 224 18.82 -17.10 3.27
C LEU A 224 20.22 -16.76 2.77
N ARG A 225 20.93 -15.82 3.40
CA ARG A 225 22.30 -15.40 3.05
C ARG A 225 23.31 -16.53 3.25
N ASP A 226 23.26 -17.16 4.43
CA ASP A 226 24.30 -18.08 4.92
C ASP A 226 24.11 -19.53 4.45
N ALA A 227 22.99 -19.84 3.77
CA ALA A 227 22.79 -21.12 3.10
C ALA A 227 23.96 -21.45 2.15
N SER A 228 24.56 -22.62 2.35
CA SER A 228 25.77 -23.07 1.66
C SER A 228 25.51 -23.57 0.24
N THR A 229 24.26 -23.93 -0.06
CA THR A 229 23.85 -24.45 -1.38
C THR A 229 22.51 -23.87 -1.81
N ASP A 230 22.23 -23.90 -3.12
CA ASP A 230 20.94 -23.45 -3.66
C ASP A 230 19.78 -24.27 -3.09
N SER A 231 19.95 -25.58 -2.93
CA SER A 231 18.92 -26.45 -2.34
C SER A 231 18.61 -26.11 -0.88
N GLU A 232 19.63 -25.75 -0.09
CA GLU A 232 19.43 -25.29 1.29
C GLU A 232 18.70 -23.94 1.31
N ARG A 233 19.02 -23.06 0.37
CA ARG A 233 18.38 -21.75 0.25
C ARG A 233 16.92 -21.86 -0.18
N GLU A 234 16.61 -22.74 -1.13
CA GLU A 234 15.25 -23.08 -1.53
C GLU A 234 14.44 -23.66 -0.35
N GLN A 235 15.08 -24.48 0.49
CA GLN A 235 14.45 -24.99 1.71
C GLN A 235 14.12 -23.84 2.69
N VAL A 236 15.07 -22.93 2.95
CA VAL A 236 14.81 -21.76 3.82
C VAL A 236 13.67 -20.91 3.25
N ALA A 237 13.67 -20.64 1.95
CA ALA A 237 12.60 -19.91 1.29
C ALA A 237 11.23 -20.59 1.47
N ALA A 238 11.17 -21.91 1.27
CA ALA A 238 9.95 -22.69 1.47
C ALA A 238 9.47 -22.68 2.93
N GLU A 239 10.38 -22.65 3.89
CA GLU A 239 10.05 -22.53 5.32
C GLU A 239 9.49 -21.15 5.67
N ILE A 240 10.03 -20.06 5.08
CA ILE A 240 9.49 -18.70 5.24
C ILE A 240 8.07 -18.61 4.66
N GLU A 241 7.86 -19.11 3.44
CA GLU A 241 6.54 -19.14 2.80
C GLU A 241 5.54 -19.99 3.59
N GLY A 242 5.97 -21.17 4.05
CA GLY A 242 5.11 -22.07 4.84
C GLY A 242 4.76 -21.50 6.21
N TYR A 243 5.71 -20.89 6.91
CA TYR A 243 5.50 -20.29 8.23
C TYR A 243 4.54 -19.10 8.15
N SER A 244 4.80 -18.16 7.25
CA SER A 244 3.97 -16.96 7.08
C SER A 244 2.54 -17.31 6.65
N ALA A 245 2.36 -18.33 5.80
CA ALA A 245 1.04 -18.83 5.41
C ALA A 245 0.30 -19.50 6.57
N ALA A 246 0.99 -20.34 7.36
CA ALA A 246 0.39 -20.98 8.53
C ALA A 246 -0.01 -19.95 9.59
N PHE A 247 0.82 -18.90 9.78
CA PHE A 247 0.50 -17.79 10.66
C PHE A 247 -0.73 -17.01 10.17
N ALA A 248 -0.81 -16.72 8.86
CA ALA A 248 -1.98 -16.10 8.24
C ALA A 248 -3.26 -16.91 8.46
N GLN A 249 -3.22 -18.24 8.32
CA GLN A 249 -4.38 -19.10 8.60
C GLN A 249 -4.83 -19.01 10.06
N GLY A 250 -3.88 -18.90 11.00
CA GLY A 250 -4.17 -18.67 12.42
C GLY A 250 -4.87 -17.34 12.66
N LEU A 251 -4.34 -16.25 12.08
CA LEU A 251 -4.97 -14.93 12.14
C LEU A 251 -6.37 -14.94 11.53
N GLN A 252 -6.54 -15.52 10.34
CA GLN A 252 -7.84 -15.62 9.70
C GLN A 252 -8.88 -16.31 10.61
N GLN A 253 -8.51 -17.43 11.24
CA GLN A 253 -9.40 -18.15 12.17
C GLN A 253 -9.70 -17.34 13.43
N GLN A 254 -8.69 -16.69 14.00
CA GLN A 254 -8.83 -15.90 15.23
C GLN A 254 -9.73 -14.68 15.05
N PHE A 255 -9.64 -14.01 13.90
CA PHE A 255 -10.36 -12.77 13.62
C PHE A 255 -11.63 -12.97 12.77
N SER A 256 -12.01 -14.22 12.50
CA SER A 256 -13.24 -14.55 11.79
C SER A 256 -14.48 -14.06 12.56
N TYR A 257 -15.50 -13.62 11.83
CA TYR A 257 -16.77 -13.25 12.43
C TYR A 257 -17.41 -14.45 13.16
N PRO A 258 -17.88 -14.26 14.41
CA PRO A 258 -18.65 -15.28 15.12
C PRO A 258 -19.89 -15.74 14.35
N PRO A 259 -20.42 -16.94 14.61
CA PRO A 259 -21.64 -17.40 13.97
C PRO A 259 -22.81 -16.44 14.17
N GLY A 260 -23.39 -15.98 13.06
CA GLY A 260 -24.52 -15.03 13.07
C GLY A 260 -24.13 -13.55 13.02
N THR A 261 -22.84 -13.23 12.93
CA THR A 261 -22.34 -11.89 12.58
C THR A 261 -21.58 -11.93 11.26
N ASP A 262 -21.40 -10.77 10.64
CA ASP A 262 -20.68 -10.58 9.39
C ASP A 262 -20.19 -9.12 9.27
N SER A 263 -19.62 -8.79 8.12
CA SER A 263 -19.08 -7.46 7.79
C SER A 263 -20.11 -6.38 7.49
N SER A 264 -21.42 -6.70 7.45
CA SER A 264 -22.45 -5.77 6.97
C SER A 264 -22.47 -4.42 7.72
N ALA A 265 -22.20 -4.44 9.04
CA ALA A 265 -22.18 -3.22 9.85
C ALA A 265 -20.99 -2.30 9.49
N ARG A 266 -19.80 -2.90 9.32
CA ARG A 266 -18.58 -2.21 8.87
C ARG A 266 -18.74 -1.68 7.46
N ASP A 267 -19.25 -2.50 6.55
CA ASP A 267 -19.47 -2.15 5.15
C ASP A 267 -20.42 -0.96 5.03
N ALA A 268 -21.55 -1.00 5.75
CA ALA A 268 -22.50 0.10 5.79
C ALA A 268 -21.91 1.36 6.44
N TYR A 269 -21.00 1.21 7.41
CA TYR A 269 -20.30 2.34 8.03
C TYR A 269 -19.40 3.04 7.02
N CYS A 270 -18.48 2.30 6.38
CA CYS A 270 -17.58 2.86 5.38
C CYS A 270 -18.35 3.56 4.24
N GLN A 271 -19.42 2.93 3.74
CA GLN A 271 -20.23 3.53 2.66
C GLN A 271 -20.81 4.89 3.06
N ARG A 272 -21.31 5.03 4.30
CA ARG A 272 -21.80 6.33 4.80
C ARG A 272 -20.68 7.37 4.88
N CYS A 273 -19.50 6.98 5.36
CA CYS A 273 -18.35 7.89 5.42
C CYS A 273 -17.94 8.37 4.02
N GLN A 274 -17.98 7.50 3.00
CA GLN A 274 -17.71 7.91 1.61
C GLN A 274 -18.76 8.88 1.05
N GLU A 275 -20.04 8.65 1.34
CA GLU A 275 -21.12 9.56 0.94
C GLU A 275 -20.99 10.96 1.59
N GLU A 276 -20.65 11.02 2.87
CA GLU A 276 -20.44 12.28 3.60
C GLU A 276 -19.23 13.04 3.08
N ASN A 277 -18.12 12.35 2.77
CA ASN A 277 -16.93 12.95 2.17
C ASN A 277 -17.26 13.54 0.79
N HIS A 278 -17.99 12.82 -0.07
CA HIS A 278 -18.40 13.32 -1.39
C HIS A 278 -19.36 14.51 -1.30
N ALA A 279 -20.27 14.53 -0.32
CA ALA A 279 -21.18 15.65 -0.10
C ALA A 279 -20.48 16.93 0.39
N SER A 280 -19.30 16.80 0.98
CA SER A 280 -18.49 17.93 1.48
C SER A 280 -17.64 18.62 0.41
N VAL A 281 -17.47 18.01 -0.77
CA VAL A 281 -16.77 18.62 -1.92
C VAL A 281 -17.76 19.55 -2.64
N PRO A 282 -17.59 20.88 -2.61
CA PRO A 282 -18.51 21.79 -3.29
C PRO A 282 -18.50 21.52 -4.80
N GLU A 283 -19.69 21.41 -5.41
CA GLU A 283 -19.83 21.27 -6.86
C GLU A 283 -18.97 22.33 -7.57
N PRO A 284 -18.21 21.96 -8.63
CA PRO A 284 -17.61 22.97 -9.48
C PRO A 284 -18.77 23.75 -10.10
N HIS A 285 -18.94 25.02 -9.67
CA HIS A 285 -19.94 25.91 -10.22
C HIS A 285 -19.82 25.93 -11.75
N LEU A 286 -20.69 25.19 -12.43
CA LEU A 286 -21.01 25.38 -13.84
C LEU A 286 -21.70 26.74 -13.93
N GLY A 287 -20.87 27.78 -13.96
CA GLY A 287 -21.27 29.16 -14.17
C GLY A 287 -22.10 29.23 -15.44
N SER A 288 -23.39 29.45 -15.23
CA SER A 288 -24.32 29.80 -16.29
C SER A 288 -23.74 30.95 -17.08
N GLY A 289 -23.47 30.72 -18.37
CA GLY A 289 -23.01 31.75 -19.28
C GLY A 289 -24.01 32.91 -19.35
N LEU A 290 -23.73 33.98 -18.61
CA LEU A 290 -24.21 35.31 -18.91
C LEU A 290 -23.01 36.17 -19.31
N LEU A 291 -23.06 36.62 -20.55
CA LEU A 291 -22.19 37.64 -21.13
C LEU A 291 -21.98 38.82 -20.17
N VAL A 292 -20.74 39.03 -19.73
CA VAL A 292 -20.26 40.35 -19.32
C VAL A 292 -19.10 40.73 -20.23
N VAL A 293 -19.47 41.32 -21.37
CA VAL A 293 -18.56 42.12 -22.19
C VAL A 293 -18.43 43.49 -21.51
N SER A 294 -17.37 43.71 -20.75
CA SER A 294 -16.71 45.02 -20.58
C SER A 294 -15.69 44.96 -19.45
N GLY A 295 -14.42 45.29 -19.74
CA GLY A 295 -13.46 45.56 -18.67
C GLY A 295 -11.98 45.37 -18.97
N ILE A 296 -11.54 45.17 -20.22
CA ILE A 296 -10.11 45.24 -20.58
C ILE A 296 -9.89 46.42 -21.51
N TRP A 297 -9.95 47.61 -20.93
CA TRP A 297 -9.31 48.80 -21.50
C TRP A 297 -8.93 49.73 -20.36
N LEU A 298 -7.80 49.47 -19.70
CA LEU A 298 -6.94 50.41 -18.98
C LEU A 298 -6.03 49.62 -18.04
N LEU A 299 -4.81 49.30 -18.51
CA LEU A 299 -3.55 49.31 -17.74
C LEU A 299 -2.40 48.71 -18.59
N MET A 300 -2.24 49.23 -19.81
CA MET A 300 -0.96 49.16 -20.53
C MET A 300 -0.49 50.57 -20.81
N ASN A 301 0.09 51.24 -19.80
CA ASN A 301 1.08 52.29 -20.02
C ASN A 301 1.64 52.76 -18.68
N LYS A 302 2.76 52.17 -18.23
CA LYS A 302 3.71 52.82 -17.31
C LYS A 302 5.03 52.06 -17.24
N PHE A 303 5.72 51.96 -18.37
CA PHE A 303 7.18 51.81 -18.40
C PHE A 303 7.75 52.67 -19.53
N LYS A 304 8.31 53.82 -19.16
CA LYS A 304 9.25 54.58 -20.00
C LYS A 304 10.57 54.71 -19.24
N PRO A 305 11.72 54.46 -19.90
CA PRO A 305 13.03 54.55 -19.26
C PRO A 305 13.51 56.00 -19.23
N LYS A 306 14.13 56.43 -18.12
CA LYS A 306 14.94 57.65 -18.08
C LYS A 306 16.40 57.28 -18.37
N ARG A 307 16.96 57.88 -19.42
CA ARG A 307 18.41 57.96 -19.67
C ARG A 307 18.99 59.20 -18.98
N LEU A 308 20.23 59.00 -18.54
CA LEU A 308 21.25 59.89 -17.98
C LEU A 308 21.27 61.33 -18.51
N LEU A 309 21.44 62.27 -17.56
CA LEU A 309 22.52 63.26 -17.51
C LEU A 309 22.91 63.46 -16.04
#